data_AF-A0A5D0RL12-F1
#
_entry.id   AF-A0A5D0RL12-F1
#
_cell.length_a   1.000
_cell.length_b   1.000
_cell.length_c   1.000
_cell.angle_alpha   90.00
_cell.angle_beta   90.00
_cell.angle_gamma   90.00
#
_symmetry.space_group_name_H-M   'P 1'
#
loop_
_entity.id
_entity.type
_entity.pdbx_description
1 polymer ?
#
loop_
_entity_poly.entity_id
_entity_poly.type
_entity_poly.pdbx_seq_one_letter_code
_entity_poly.pdbx_strand_id
1 'polypeptide(L)'
;TAYSPDEIIARNFIVEDKPDVVVNIVDASNLERNLYLTLQILEMHAPLIVALNMLDIAKSRQYQIDIERLSDEIGSTVVPMVATRNHGTKKLLEEIVKEFKRKENRKKINLQYGKEIEKHIKELENLISRDKELSKRYPPRWLAIKLLEEDNEVLKKLGEINHEY
;
A
#
# COMPACT_ATOMS: atom_id res chain seq x y z
N THR A 1 3.75 -9.93 -14.83
CA THR A 1 3.53 -8.56 -14.33
C THR A 1 4.79 -7.74 -14.60
N ALA A 2 4.66 -6.49 -15.05
CA ALA A 2 5.80 -5.61 -15.33
C ALA A 2 5.99 -4.64 -14.15
N TYR A 3 6.69 -5.09 -13.11
CA TYR A 3 7.14 -4.21 -12.03
C TYR A 3 8.45 -3.55 -12.45
N SER A 4 8.64 -2.28 -12.07
CA SER A 4 9.99 -1.72 -12.13
C SER A 4 10.87 -2.34 -11.03
N PRO A 5 12.20 -2.42 -11.22
CA PRO A 5 13.11 -2.81 -10.15
C PRO A 5 12.91 -1.98 -8.87
N ASP A 6 12.67 -0.67 -9.02
CA ASP A 6 12.43 0.25 -7.91
C ASP A 6 11.17 -0.12 -7.09
N GLU A 7 10.10 -0.52 -7.77
CA GLU A 7 8.85 -0.94 -7.10
C GLU A 7 9.06 -2.22 -6.29
N ILE A 8 9.81 -3.19 -6.82
CA ILE A 8 10.14 -4.44 -6.10
C ILE A 8 10.97 -4.13 -4.85
N ILE A 9 11.97 -3.25 -4.97
CA ILE A 9 12.82 -2.83 -3.85
C ILE A 9 11.97 -2.15 -2.77
N ALA A 10 11.12 -1.20 -3.14
CA ALA A 10 10.26 -0.50 -2.21
C ALA A 10 9.28 -1.44 -1.49
N ARG A 11 8.67 -2.37 -2.23
CA ARG A 11 7.78 -3.40 -1.66
C ARG A 11 8.52 -4.26 -0.64
N ASN A 12 9.69 -4.79 -1.02
CA ASN A 12 10.48 -5.65 -0.14
C ASN A 12 10.86 -4.92 1.15
N PHE A 13 11.31 -3.67 1.04
CA PHE A 13 11.62 -2.83 2.19
C PHE A 13 10.42 -2.62 3.11
N ILE A 14 9.23 -2.33 2.57
CA ILE A 14 8.01 -2.13 3.39
C ILE A 14 7.65 -3.39 4.18
N VAL A 15 7.77 -4.56 3.56
CA VAL A 15 7.41 -5.84 4.19
C VAL A 15 8.44 -6.30 5.23
N GLU A 16 9.72 -6.14 4.93
CA GLU A 16 10.82 -6.65 5.74
C GLU A 16 11.17 -5.70 6.89
N ASP A 17 11.33 -4.41 6.58
CA ASP A 17 11.80 -3.41 7.55
C ASP A 17 10.66 -2.70 8.28
N LYS A 18 9.42 -2.84 7.81
CA LYS A 18 8.18 -2.36 8.47
C LYS A 18 8.30 -0.90 8.95
N PRO A 19 8.44 0.06 8.02
CA PRO A 19 8.65 1.47 8.37
C PRO A 19 7.48 2.05 9.20
N ASP A 20 7.80 3.00 10.07
CA ASP A 20 6.81 3.65 10.94
C ASP A 20 5.79 4.50 10.17
N VAL A 21 6.19 5.05 9.02
CA VAL A 21 5.34 5.81 8.08
C VAL A 21 5.86 5.62 6.65
N VAL A 22 4.96 5.38 5.71
CA VAL A 22 5.20 5.38 4.27
C VAL A 22 4.50 6.58 3.66
N VAL A 23 5.24 7.39 2.89
CA VAL A 23 4.69 8.50 2.11
C VAL A 23 4.70 8.09 0.65
N ASN A 24 3.52 7.88 0.07
CA ASN A 24 3.38 7.59 -1.35
C ASN A 24 3.03 8.88 -2.11
N ILE A 25 3.89 9.29 -3.04
CA ILE A 25 3.65 10.46 -3.89
C ILE A 25 2.87 10.02 -5.12
N VAL A 26 1.65 10.52 -5.25
CA VAL A 26 0.69 10.13 -6.30
C VAL A 26 0.45 11.31 -7.22
N ASP A 27 0.59 11.11 -8.53
CA ASP A 27 0.25 12.11 -9.54
C ASP A 27 -1.27 12.19 -9.74
N ALA A 28 -1.87 13.31 -9.33
CA ALA A 28 -3.30 13.60 -9.47
C ALA A 28 -3.78 13.61 -10.94
N SER A 29 -2.89 13.89 -11.90
CA SER A 29 -3.22 13.93 -13.32
C SER A 29 -3.27 12.54 -13.97
N ASN A 30 -2.82 11.50 -13.25
CA ASN A 30 -2.80 10.11 -13.68
C ASN A 30 -3.14 9.16 -12.51
N LEU A 31 -4.23 9.46 -11.81
CA LEU A 31 -4.57 8.85 -10.52
C LEU A 31 -4.74 7.33 -10.63
N GLU A 32 -5.47 6.83 -11.61
CA GLU A 32 -5.73 5.38 -11.81
C GLU A 32 -4.44 4.55 -11.83
N ARG A 33 -3.47 4.96 -12.65
CA ARG A 33 -2.16 4.29 -12.75
C ARG A 33 -1.40 4.33 -11.41
N ASN A 34 -1.45 5.45 -10.70
CA ASN A 34 -0.71 5.61 -9.44
C ASN A 34 -1.39 4.89 -8.26
N LEU A 35 -2.71 4.63 -8.34
CA LEU A 35 -3.41 3.89 -7.31
C LEU A 35 -3.04 2.40 -7.28
N TYR A 36 -2.50 1.81 -8.34
CA TYR A 36 -2.01 0.43 -8.31
C TYR A 36 -0.96 0.20 -7.20
N LEU A 37 0.10 1.01 -7.17
CA LEU A 37 1.11 0.92 -6.11
C LEU A 37 0.51 1.27 -4.74
N THR A 38 -0.42 2.22 -4.70
CA THR A 38 -1.14 2.60 -3.47
C THR A 38 -1.86 1.39 -2.86
N LEU A 39 -2.58 0.62 -3.68
CA LEU A 39 -3.27 -0.59 -3.27
C LEU A 39 -2.29 -1.64 -2.69
N GLN A 40 -1.16 -1.86 -3.35
CA GLN A 40 -0.15 -2.80 -2.86
C GLN A 40 0.39 -2.41 -1.48
N ILE A 41 0.63 -1.11 -1.24
CA ILE A 41 1.09 -0.62 0.06
C ILE A 41 0.03 -0.84 1.15
N LEU A 42 -1.24 -0.63 0.81
CA LEU A 42 -2.37 -0.87 1.73
C LEU A 42 -2.51 -2.34 2.11
N GLU A 43 -2.32 -3.27 1.17
CA GLU A 43 -2.39 -4.71 1.44
C GLU A 43 -1.31 -5.17 2.43
N MET A 44 -0.14 -4.52 2.40
CA MET A 44 0.97 -4.75 3.34
C MET A 44 0.68 -4.18 4.75
N HIS A 45 -0.48 -3.53 4.95
CA HIS A 45 -0.88 -2.88 6.20
C HIS A 45 0.09 -1.80 6.69
N ALA A 46 0.82 -1.18 5.76
CA ALA A 46 1.76 -0.13 6.09
C ALA A 46 1.03 1.17 6.51
N PRO A 47 1.55 1.92 7.50
CA PRO A 47 1.09 3.28 7.79
C PRO A 47 1.27 4.21 6.61
N LEU A 48 0.21 4.42 5.82
CA LEU A 48 0.30 5.16 4.58
C LEU A 48 -0.18 6.61 4.73
N ILE A 49 0.56 7.53 4.12
CA ILE A 49 0.10 8.87 3.76
C ILE A 49 0.24 9.02 2.25
N VAL A 50 -0.82 9.47 1.59
CA VAL A 50 -0.82 9.76 0.16
C VAL A 50 -0.57 11.24 -0.05
N ALA A 51 0.58 11.59 -0.63
CA ALA A 51 0.88 12.93 -1.09
C ALA A 51 0.37 13.09 -2.54
N LEU A 52 -0.87 13.60 -2.69
CA LEU A 52 -1.52 13.76 -3.98
C LEU A 52 -1.02 15.03 -4.67
N ASN A 53 0.01 14.88 -5.51
CA ASN A 53 0.75 15.94 -6.17
C ASN A 53 0.17 16.28 -7.56
N MET A 54 0.65 17.37 -8.17
CA MET A 54 0.25 17.83 -9.52
C MET A 54 -1.24 18.20 -9.66
N LEU A 55 -1.85 18.72 -8.59
CA LEU A 55 -3.25 19.14 -8.61
C LEU A 55 -3.54 20.29 -9.59
N ASP A 56 -2.56 21.13 -9.89
CA ASP A 56 -2.67 22.17 -10.91
C ASP A 56 -2.80 21.57 -12.32
N ILE A 57 -2.03 20.53 -12.63
CA ILE A 57 -2.13 19.79 -13.89
C ILE A 57 -3.48 19.08 -13.97
N ALA A 58 -3.90 18.37 -12.92
CA ALA A 58 -5.21 17.72 -12.87
C ALA A 58 -6.36 18.71 -13.12
N LYS A 59 -6.32 19.90 -12.49
CA LYS A 59 -7.29 20.98 -12.73
C LYS A 59 -7.26 21.51 -14.16
N SER A 60 -6.09 21.67 -14.77
CA SER A 60 -5.99 22.09 -16.18
C SER A 60 -6.61 21.08 -17.15
N ARG A 61 -6.65 19.80 -16.78
CA ARG A 61 -7.33 18.72 -17.50
C ARG A 61 -8.81 18.57 -17.12
N GLN A 62 -9.36 19.52 -16.37
CA GLN A 62 -10.75 19.53 -15.89
C GLN A 62 -11.10 18.36 -14.95
N TYR A 63 -10.11 17.72 -14.32
CA TYR A 63 -10.37 16.72 -13.30
C TYR A 63 -10.77 17.39 -11.98
N GLN A 64 -11.84 16.87 -11.38
CA GLN A 64 -12.26 17.21 -10.03
C GLN A 64 -12.04 15.97 -9.15
N ILE A 65 -11.15 16.11 -8.17
CA ILE A 65 -10.81 15.03 -7.24
C ILE A 65 -11.35 15.42 -5.87
N ASP A 66 -12.25 14.59 -5.37
CA ASP A 66 -12.75 14.68 -4.00
C ASP A 66 -11.72 14.06 -3.04
N ILE A 67 -10.97 14.93 -2.36
CA ILE A 67 -9.86 14.53 -1.49
C ILE A 67 -10.37 13.79 -0.25
N GLU A 68 -11.50 14.21 0.30
CA GLU A 68 -12.06 13.61 1.51
C GLU A 68 -12.57 12.21 1.21
N ARG A 69 -13.37 12.08 0.14
CA ARG A 69 -13.85 10.77 -0.32
C ARG A 69 -12.70 9.84 -0.69
N LEU A 70 -11.69 10.34 -1.40
CA LEU A 70 -10.51 9.54 -1.72
C LEU A 70 -9.79 9.04 -0.45
N SER A 71 -9.66 9.90 0.55
CA SER A 71 -9.06 9.55 1.84
C SER A 71 -9.88 8.49 2.59
N ASP A 72 -11.21 8.58 2.53
CA ASP A 72 -12.10 7.62 3.18
C ASP A 72 -12.09 6.23 2.54
N GLU A 73 -12.05 6.19 1.20
CA GLU A 73 -11.97 4.96 0.40
C GLU A 73 -10.59 4.31 0.53
N ILE A 74 -9.51 5.11 0.54
CA ILE A 74 -8.12 4.65 0.77
C ILE A 74 -7.84 4.40 2.26
N GLY A 75 -8.74 4.77 3.18
CA GLY A 75 -8.55 4.57 4.61
C GLY A 75 -7.27 5.20 5.19
N SER A 76 -6.66 6.14 4.46
CA SER A 76 -5.37 6.75 4.76
C SER A 76 -5.44 8.24 4.46
N THR A 77 -4.61 9.04 5.14
CA THR A 77 -4.59 10.49 4.95
C THR A 77 -4.13 10.84 3.55
N VAL A 78 -4.93 11.65 2.84
CA VAL A 78 -4.56 12.22 1.54
C VAL A 78 -4.23 13.70 1.71
N VAL A 79 -3.01 14.08 1.37
CA VAL A 79 -2.52 15.46 1.44
C VAL A 79 -2.46 16.04 0.02
N PRO A 80 -3.28 17.05 -0.31
CA PRO A 80 -3.24 17.70 -1.62
C PRO A 80 -2.00 18.58 -1.76
N MET A 81 -1.28 18.46 -2.88
CA MET A 81 0.01 19.13 -3.10
C MET A 81 0.19 19.70 -4.51
N VAL A 82 1.03 20.73 -4.59
CA VAL A 82 1.73 21.17 -5.81
C VAL A 82 3.19 21.38 -5.41
N ALA A 83 3.98 20.32 -5.47
CA ALA A 83 5.34 20.27 -4.89
C ALA A 83 6.27 21.34 -5.50
N THR A 84 6.16 21.59 -6.81
CA THR A 84 6.93 22.63 -7.53
C THR A 84 6.67 24.05 -7.02
N ARG A 85 5.52 24.28 -6.39
CA ARG A 85 5.14 25.56 -5.77
C ARG A 85 5.25 25.53 -4.25
N ASN A 86 5.87 24.48 -3.69
CA ASN A 86 5.96 24.22 -2.26
C ASN A 86 4.60 24.23 -1.53
N HIS A 87 3.51 23.96 -2.25
CA HIS A 87 2.16 23.97 -1.70
C HIS A 87 1.83 22.58 -1.14
N GLY A 88 1.39 22.52 0.11
CA GLY A 88 1.03 21.29 0.82
C GLY A 88 2.19 20.61 1.57
N THR A 89 3.45 21.01 1.35
CA THR A 89 4.63 20.41 2.00
C THR A 89 4.59 20.51 3.52
N LYS A 90 4.23 21.68 4.06
CA LYS A 90 4.11 21.88 5.51
C LYS A 90 3.06 20.95 6.13
N LYS A 91 1.88 20.87 5.48
CA LYS A 91 0.79 19.97 5.90
C LYS A 91 1.22 18.51 5.83
N LEU A 92 1.96 18.11 4.79
CA LEU A 92 2.51 16.76 4.67
C LEU A 92 3.40 16.41 5.86
N LEU A 93 4.34 17.30 6.22
CA LEU A 93 5.24 17.09 7.36
C LEU A 93 4.47 16.97 8.68
N GLU A 94 3.44 17.80 8.88
CA GLU A 94 2.56 17.73 10.05
C GLU A 94 1.81 16.39 10.14
N GLU A 95 1.25 15.91 9.02
CA GLU A 95 0.55 14.63 8.98
C GLU A 95 1.50 13.44 9.14
N ILE A 96 2.75 13.51 8.67
CA ILE A 96 3.78 12.48 8.92
C ILE A 96 4.02 12.34 10.43
N VAL A 97 4.25 13.45 11.13
CA VAL A 97 4.48 13.42 12.58
C VAL A 97 3.24 12.89 13.33
N LYS A 98 2.04 13.23 12.85
CA LYS A 98 0.78 12.76 13.43
C LYS A 98 0.55 11.26 13.21
N GLU A 99 0.81 10.75 12.02
CA GLU A 99 0.68 9.31 11.71
C GLU A 99 1.74 8.49 12.46
N PHE A 100 2.98 8.98 12.58
CA PHE A 100 4.01 8.37 13.41
C PHE A 100 3.57 8.25 14.88
N LYS A 101 2.93 9.30 15.42
CA LYS A 101 2.41 9.30 16.80
C LYS A 101 1.14 8.47 16.98
N ARG A 102 0.48 8.05 15.90
CA ARG A 102 -0.77 7.29 15.96
C ARG A 102 -0.47 5.86 16.37
N LYS A 103 -0.67 5.57 17.66
CA LYS A 103 -0.30 4.28 18.23
C LYS A 103 -1.23 3.13 17.84
N GLU A 104 -2.54 3.36 17.63
CA GLU A 104 -3.51 2.31 17.28
C GLU A 104 -4.72 2.84 16.48
N ASN A 105 -5.55 1.92 15.94
CA ASN A 105 -6.79 2.16 15.17
C ASN A 105 -6.63 2.78 13.77
N ARG A 106 -5.74 2.21 12.94
CA ARG A 106 -5.76 2.46 11.50
C ARG A 106 -7.00 1.79 10.88
N LYS A 107 -7.70 2.52 10.01
CA LYS A 107 -8.85 1.97 9.29
C LYS A 107 -8.29 0.92 8.32
N LYS A 108 -8.52 -0.36 8.62
CA LYS A 108 -8.17 -1.43 7.68
C LYS A 108 -9.17 -1.34 6.53
N ILE A 109 -8.69 -1.07 5.32
CA ILE A 109 -9.54 -1.24 4.15
C ILE A 109 -9.69 -2.73 3.90
N ASN A 110 -10.92 -3.16 3.69
CA ASN A 110 -11.19 -4.49 3.18
C ASN A 110 -11.33 -4.41 1.65
N LEU A 111 -10.20 -4.45 0.94
CA LEU A 111 -10.16 -4.58 -0.51
C LEU A 111 -10.74 -5.94 -0.90
N GLN A 112 -11.81 -5.94 -1.69
CA GLN A 112 -12.50 -7.16 -2.11
C GLN A 112 -12.32 -7.42 -3.60
N TYR A 113 -11.82 -8.60 -3.94
CA TYR A 113 -11.54 -9.04 -5.32
C TYR A 113 -12.68 -9.85 -5.95
N GLY A 114 -13.89 -9.76 -5.39
CA GLY A 114 -15.06 -10.53 -5.81
C GLY A 114 -15.16 -11.90 -5.13
N LYS A 115 -16.38 -12.45 -5.11
CA LYS A 115 -16.74 -13.59 -4.24
C LYS A 115 -15.87 -14.83 -4.43
N GLU A 116 -15.53 -15.15 -5.68
CA GLU A 116 -14.74 -16.33 -6.02
C GLU A 116 -13.29 -16.21 -5.55
N ILE A 117 -12.63 -15.09 -5.89
CA ILE A 117 -11.24 -14.82 -5.48
C ILE A 117 -11.15 -14.70 -3.95
N GLU A 118 -12.10 -14.01 -3.32
CA GLU A 118 -12.13 -13.88 -1.84
C GLU A 118 -12.22 -15.22 -1.12
N LYS A 119 -12.92 -16.21 -1.70
CA LYS A 119 -12.99 -17.55 -1.13
C LYS A 119 -11.60 -18.18 -1.10
N HIS A 120 -10.86 -18.11 -2.21
CA HIS A 120 -9.51 -18.67 -2.31
C HIS A 120 -8.48 -17.90 -1.47
N ILE A 121 -8.58 -16.56 -1.42
CA ILE A 121 -7.75 -15.75 -0.52
C ILE A 121 -7.96 -16.20 0.92
N LYS A 122 -9.22 -16.37 1.35
CA LYS A 122 -9.52 -16.78 2.73
C LYS A 122 -9.06 -18.20 3.05
N GLU A 123 -9.15 -19.13 2.10
CA GLU A 123 -8.62 -20.49 2.25
C GLU A 123 -7.10 -20.47 2.49
N LEU A 124 -6.34 -19.76 1.66
CA LEU A 124 -4.89 -19.61 1.81
C LEU A 124 -4.51 -18.82 3.07
N GLU A 125 -5.22 -17.72 3.35
CA GLU A 125 -4.99 -16.90 4.55
C GLU A 125 -5.12 -17.73 5.82
N ASN A 126 -6.12 -18.62 5.90
CA ASN A 126 -6.30 -19.53 7.03
C ASN A 126 -5.16 -20.56 7.16
N LEU A 127 -4.58 -21.01 6.04
CA LEU A 127 -3.45 -21.93 6.06
C LEU A 127 -2.17 -21.22 6.51
N ILE A 128 -1.88 -20.05 5.94
CA ILE A 128 -0.73 -19.21 6.27
C ILE A 128 -0.78 -18.77 7.74
N SER A 129 -1.96 -18.42 8.25
CA SER A 129 -2.12 -17.98 9.65
C SER A 129 -1.84 -19.07 10.68
N ARG A 130 -1.79 -20.36 10.28
CA ARG A 130 -1.39 -21.46 11.16
C ARG A 130 0.12 -21.51 11.37
N ASP A 131 0.89 -21.00 10.41
CA ASP A 131 2.33 -20.85 10.52
C ASP A 131 2.65 -19.53 11.23
N LYS A 132 3.13 -19.63 12.47
CA LYS A 132 3.43 -18.47 13.32
C LYS A 132 4.63 -17.66 12.83
N GLU A 133 5.61 -18.31 12.19
CA GLU A 133 6.80 -17.62 11.69
C GLU A 133 6.45 -16.83 10.42
N LEU A 134 5.73 -17.46 9.48
CA LEU A 134 5.26 -16.78 8.27
C LEU A 134 4.30 -15.63 8.59
N SER A 135 3.32 -15.85 9.47
CA SER A 135 2.34 -14.81 9.84
C SER A 135 2.94 -13.65 10.65
N LYS A 136 4.08 -13.87 11.33
CA LYS A 136 4.83 -12.80 11.99
C LYS A 136 5.64 -11.97 10.99
N ARG A 137 6.22 -12.62 9.97
CA ARG A 137 7.02 -11.96 8.95
C ARG A 137 6.13 -11.21 7.94
N TYR A 138 5.09 -11.87 7.44
CA TYR A 138 4.23 -11.37 6.36
C TYR A 138 2.76 -11.27 6.79
N PRO A 139 2.02 -10.23 6.38
CA PRO A 139 0.57 -10.21 6.55
C PRO A 139 -0.08 -11.40 5.80
N PRO A 140 -0.84 -12.28 6.46
CA PRO A 140 -1.34 -13.52 5.85
C PRO A 140 -2.18 -13.32 4.59
N ARG A 141 -3.06 -12.31 4.59
CA ARG A 141 -3.88 -11.96 3.43
C ARG A 141 -3.04 -11.51 2.23
N TRP A 142 -2.03 -10.66 2.46
CA TRP A 142 -1.12 -10.21 1.41
C TRP A 142 -0.34 -11.39 0.81
N LEU A 143 0.16 -12.28 1.67
CA LEU A 143 0.88 -13.47 1.20
C LEU A 143 -0.03 -14.39 0.39
N ALA A 144 -1.28 -14.59 0.82
CA ALA A 144 -2.28 -15.35 0.06
C ALA A 144 -2.51 -14.75 -1.34
N ILE A 145 -2.67 -13.43 -1.45
CA ILE A 145 -2.84 -12.74 -2.74
C ILE A 145 -1.60 -12.96 -3.62
N LYS A 146 -0.40 -12.80 -3.08
CA LYS A 146 0.85 -12.98 -3.87
C LYS A 146 1.08 -14.41 -4.33
N LEU A 147 0.65 -15.39 -3.54
CA LEU A 147 0.67 -16.80 -3.95
C LEU A 147 -0.31 -17.08 -5.09
N LEU A 148 -1.52 -16.49 -5.06
CA LEU A 148 -2.49 -16.59 -6.16
C LEU A 148 -2.03 -15.89 -7.43
N GLU A 149 -1.23 -14.83 -7.30
CA GLU A 149 -0.61 -14.12 -8.42
C GLU A 149 0.63 -14.84 -9.00
N GLU A 150 1.06 -15.96 -8.41
CA GLU A 150 2.30 -16.67 -8.76
C GLU A 150 3.54 -15.74 -8.72
N ASP A 151 3.63 -14.88 -7.71
CA ASP A 151 4.74 -13.92 -7.59
C ASP A 151 6.08 -14.66 -7.35
N ASN A 152 6.92 -14.69 -8.39
CA ASN A 152 8.20 -15.41 -8.39
C ASN A 152 9.14 -15.00 -7.24
N GLU A 153 9.17 -13.71 -6.88
CA GLU A 153 10.04 -13.21 -5.82
C GLU A 153 9.57 -13.72 -4.44
N VAL A 154 8.26 -13.71 -4.21
CA VAL A 154 7.67 -14.26 -2.98
C VAL A 154 7.88 -15.77 -2.91
N LEU A 155 7.65 -16.49 -4.01
CA LEU A 155 7.86 -17.94 -4.07
C LEU A 155 9.32 -18.32 -3.79
N LYS A 156 10.28 -17.58 -4.35
CA LYS A 156 11.71 -17.78 -4.10
C LYS A 156 12.06 -17.59 -2.62
N LYS A 157 11.58 -16.49 -2.00
CA LYS A 157 11.80 -16.21 -0.58
C LYS A 157 11.20 -17.28 0.33
N LEU A 158 10.02 -17.82 -0.01
CA LEU A 158 9.42 -18.92 0.74
C LEU A 158 10.21 -20.23 0.59
N GLY A 159 10.75 -20.50 -0.60
CA GLY A 159 11.63 -21.64 -0.83
C GLY A 159 12.89 -21.59 0.01
N GLU A 160 13.52 -20.41 0.13
CA GLU A 160 14.70 -20.19 0.98
C GLU A 160 14.38 -20.42 2.47
N ILE A 161 13.22 -19.97 2.96
CA ILE A 161 12.78 -20.18 4.35
C ILE A 161 12.60 -21.68 4.68
N ASN A 162 12.12 -22.49 3.73
CA ASN A 162 11.92 -23.93 3.93
C ASN A 162 13.23 -24.73 3.94
N HIS A 163 14.35 -24.15 3.50
CA HIS A 163 15.67 -24.81 3.49
C HIS A 163 16.53 -24.46 4.72
N GLU A 164 16.07 -23.59 5.61
CA GLU A 164 16.73 -23.30 6.90
C GLU A 164 16.30 -24.25 8.03
N TYR A 165 15.53 -25.30 7.72
CA TYR A 165 15.08 -26.36 8.64
C TYR A 165 15.51 -27.76 8.19
#